data_AF-A0A6N7ZPG6-F1
#
_entry.id   AF-A0A6N7ZPG6-F1
#
_cell.length_a   1.000
_cell.length_b   1.000
_cell.length_c   1.000
_cell.angle_alpha   90.00
_cell.angle_beta   90.00
_cell.angle_gamma   90.00
#
_symmetry.space_group_name_H-M   'P 1'
#
loop_
_entity.id
_entity.type
_entity.pdbx_description
1 polymer ?
#
loop_
_entity_poly.entity_id
_entity_poly.type
_entity_poly.pdbx_seq_one_letter_code
_entity_poly.pdbx_strand_id
1 'polypeptide(L)'
;QGSCKDVQTEDPGGTRDRKRRRPKVSDDTPRERRELDPGDTCPECGGQLRLVGEDVSELIDMIAARLKVIEIARPKKSCRVCEKMVQEPAP
;
A
#
# COMPACT_ATOMS: atom_id res chain seq x y z
N GLN A 1 2.12 32.17 -56.40
CA GLN A 1 1.70 30.77 -56.59
C GLN A 1 2.56 29.98 -55.60
N GLY A 2 2.13 29.77 -54.35
CA GLY A 2 1.25 28.67 -53.95
C GLY A 2 2.05 27.37 -54.05
N SER A 3 2.25 26.53 -53.05
CA SER A 3 1.52 26.29 -51.81
C SER A 3 2.29 25.18 -51.06
N CYS A 4 2.31 25.23 -49.73
CA CYS A 4 2.43 24.13 -48.74
C CYS A 4 3.42 22.97 -48.97
N LYS A 5 4.21 22.62 -47.93
CA LYS A 5 3.87 21.47 -47.06
C LYS A 5 4.81 21.33 -45.85
N ASP A 6 4.16 21.45 -44.70
CA ASP A 6 4.27 20.64 -43.49
C ASP A 6 5.58 20.65 -42.69
N VAL A 7 5.52 21.47 -41.63
CA VAL A 7 6.25 21.37 -40.37
C VAL A 7 6.10 19.96 -39.77
N GLN A 8 7.21 19.37 -39.35
CA GLN A 8 7.21 18.22 -38.44
C GLN A 8 7.89 18.65 -37.14
N THR A 9 7.06 18.89 -36.12
CA THR A 9 7.48 19.07 -34.73
C THR A 9 7.39 17.73 -33.99
N GLU A 10 8.15 17.65 -32.89
CA GLU A 10 7.92 16.88 -31.64
C GLU A 10 8.25 15.36 -31.54
N ASP A 11 9.51 15.09 -31.11
CA ASP A 11 10.04 14.45 -29.86
C ASP A 11 9.17 13.46 -29.02
N PRO A 12 9.73 12.72 -28.04
CA PRO A 12 10.56 11.50 -28.07
C PRO A 12 9.87 10.33 -27.30
N GLY A 13 10.56 9.20 -27.10
CA GLY A 13 10.38 8.41 -25.88
C GLY A 13 9.76 7.01 -26.00
N GLY A 14 10.43 6.05 -25.35
CA GLY A 14 9.95 4.69 -25.20
C GLY A 14 10.96 3.82 -24.45
N THR A 15 11.35 4.24 -23.24
CA THR A 15 12.09 3.37 -22.33
C THR A 15 11.26 2.11 -22.05
N ARG A 16 11.84 0.95 -22.34
CA ARG A 16 11.23 -0.37 -22.08
C ARG A 16 11.24 -0.65 -20.59
N ASP A 17 10.39 0.06 -19.85
CA ASP A 17 10.08 -0.27 -18.48
C ASP A 17 9.23 -1.53 -18.50
N ARG A 18 9.87 -2.70 -18.43
CA ARG A 18 9.20 -3.96 -18.10
C ARG A 18 8.75 -3.82 -16.65
N LYS A 19 7.65 -3.08 -16.44
CA LYS A 19 6.88 -3.09 -15.20
C LYS A 19 6.69 -4.56 -14.87
N ARG A 20 7.38 -5.00 -13.81
CA ARG A 20 7.18 -6.31 -13.19
C ARG A 20 5.68 -6.44 -13.05
N ARG A 21 5.05 -7.26 -13.90
CA ARG A 21 3.60 -7.43 -13.90
C ARG A 21 3.29 -8.00 -12.54
N ARG A 22 2.85 -7.14 -11.62
CA ARG A 22 2.25 -7.55 -10.35
C ARG A 22 1.30 -8.69 -10.72
N PRO A 23 1.46 -9.90 -10.15
CA PRO A 23 0.55 -11.00 -10.45
C PRO A 23 -0.86 -10.42 -10.39
N LYS A 24 -1.60 -10.49 -11.51
CA LYS A 24 -2.99 -10.03 -11.53
C LYS A 24 -3.72 -10.94 -10.57
N VAL A 25 -3.82 -10.50 -9.33
CA VAL A 25 -4.63 -11.20 -8.37
C VAL A 25 -6.04 -10.95 -8.84
N SER A 26 -6.68 -11.97 -9.41
CA SER A 26 -8.05 -11.86 -9.91
C SER A 26 -8.93 -11.33 -8.78
N ASP A 27 -9.90 -10.46 -9.07
CA ASP A 27 -10.82 -9.93 -8.05
C ASP A 27 -11.58 -11.05 -7.31
N ASP A 28 -11.75 -12.22 -7.94
CA ASP A 28 -12.32 -13.43 -7.35
C ASP A 28 -11.42 -14.12 -6.30
N THR A 29 -10.20 -13.61 -6.08
CA THR A 29 -9.28 -14.16 -5.09
C THR A 29 -9.77 -13.81 -3.68
N PRO A 30 -9.90 -14.78 -2.76
CA PRO A 30 -10.28 -14.49 -1.38
C PRO A 30 -9.31 -13.49 -0.77
N ARG A 31 -9.84 -12.32 -0.38
CA ARG A 31 -9.12 -11.28 0.35
C ARG A 31 -9.42 -11.43 1.84
N GLU A 32 -8.40 -11.67 2.65
CA GLU A 32 -8.50 -11.65 4.10
C GLU A 32 -7.85 -10.36 4.61
N ARG A 33 -8.67 -9.44 5.14
CA ARG A 33 -8.17 -8.23 5.81
C ARG A 33 -7.85 -8.58 7.26
N ARG A 34 -6.57 -8.50 7.62
CA ARG A 34 -6.10 -8.61 9.01
C ARG A 34 -5.71 -7.24 9.51
N GLU A 35 -6.44 -6.76 10.50
CA GLU A 35 -6.09 -5.53 11.20
C GLU A 35 -5.24 -5.90 12.42
N LEU A 36 -4.01 -5.42 12.43
CA LEU A 36 -3.08 -5.55 13.54
C LEU A 36 -3.17 -4.26 14.38
N ASP A 37 -4.19 -4.22 15.24
CA ASP A 37 -4.46 -3.06 16.08
C ASP A 37 -3.69 -3.14 17.42
N PRO A 38 -2.79 -2.18 17.72
CA PRO A 38 -2.03 -2.15 18.97
C PRO A 38 -2.87 -1.69 20.19
N GLY A 39 -4.19 -1.55 20.05
CA GLY A 39 -5.10 -0.99 21.05
C GLY A 39 -5.17 0.53 21.00
N ASP A 40 -6.08 1.12 21.79
CA ASP A 40 -6.32 2.57 21.85
C ASP A 40 -5.61 3.27 23.01
N THR A 41 -4.93 2.50 23.85
CA THR A 41 -4.25 2.96 25.05
C THR A 41 -2.75 2.76 24.92
N CYS A 42 -1.97 3.81 25.15
CA CYS A 42 -0.52 3.70 25.10
C CYS A 42 0.02 2.92 26.32
N PRO A 43 0.94 1.95 26.11
CA PRO A 43 1.47 1.11 27.18
C PRO A 43 2.39 1.85 28.17
N GLU A 44 2.87 3.06 27.84
CA GLU A 44 3.71 3.86 28.74
C GLU A 44 2.97 4.99 29.47
N CYS A 45 2.12 5.74 28.75
CA CYS A 45 1.45 6.92 29.29
C CYS A 45 0.03 6.62 29.80
N GLY A 46 -0.59 5.49 29.38
CA GLY A 46 -2.02 5.23 29.57
C GLY A 46 -2.95 6.21 28.83
N GLY A 47 -2.38 7.11 28.02
CA GLY A 47 -3.11 8.12 27.26
C GLY A 47 -3.74 7.56 26.00
N GLN A 48 -4.71 8.30 25.47
CA GLN A 48 -5.36 7.96 24.20
C GLN A 48 -4.38 8.05 23.03
N LEU A 49 -4.38 6.98 22.24
CA LEU A 49 -3.68 6.86 20.99
C LEU A 49 -4.52 7.49 19.87
N ARG A 50 -3.92 8.34 19.05
CA ARG A 50 -4.52 8.86 17.81
C ARG A 50 -3.96 8.09 16.63
N LEU A 51 -4.83 7.66 15.73
CA LEU A 51 -4.43 7.09 14.44
C LEU A 51 -3.78 8.18 13.58
N VAL A 52 -2.51 7.99 13.25
CA VAL A 52 -1.71 8.91 12.43
C VAL A 52 -1.76 8.50 10.96
N GLY A 53 -1.74 7.19 10.72
CA GLY A 53 -1.85 6.61 9.39
C GLY A 53 -1.87 5.10 9.50
N GLU A 54 -2.22 4.42 8.41
CA GLU A 54 -2.26 2.98 8.35
C GLU A 54 -1.29 2.52 7.27
N ASP A 55 -0.50 1.50 7.59
CA ASP A 55 0.37 0.85 6.63
C ASP A 55 -0.30 -0.44 6.17
N VAL A 56 -0.77 -0.47 4.92
CA VAL A 56 -1.45 -1.64 4.36
C VAL A 56 -0.44 -2.45 3.55
N SER A 57 -0.16 -3.67 3.99
CA SER A 57 0.70 -4.62 3.31
C SER A 57 -0.13 -5.70 2.63
N GLU A 58 -0.02 -5.79 1.31
CA GLU A 58 -0.62 -6.88 0.53
C GLU A 58 0.35 -8.06 0.43
N LEU A 59 -0.06 -9.21 0.97
CA LEU A 59 0.66 -10.47 0.88
C LEU A 59 -0.13 -11.42 -0.01
N ILE A 60 0.53 -12.00 -1.01
CA ILE A 60 -0.07 -13.03 -1.87
C ILE A 60 0.44 -14.37 -1.36
N ASP A 61 -0.47 -15.15 -0.78
CA ASP A 61 -0.20 -16.50 -0.30
C ASP A 61 -0.82 -17.53 -1.25
N MET A 62 -0.22 -18.71 -1.36
CA MET A 62 -0.72 -19.79 -2.22
C MET A 62 -1.15 -20.97 -1.36
N ILE A 63 -2.46 -21.11 -1.16
CA ILE A 63 -3.05 -22.16 -0.33
C ILE A 63 -3.82 -23.13 -1.24
N ALA A 64 -3.41 -24.40 -1.26
CA ALA A 64 -4.06 -25.46 -2.04
C ALA A 64 -4.26 -25.08 -3.53
N ALA A 65 -3.20 -24.58 -4.18
CA ALA A 65 -3.19 -24.10 -5.56
C ALA A 65 -4.15 -22.92 -5.87
N ARG A 66 -4.69 -22.27 -4.83
CA ARG A 66 -5.43 -21.01 -4.94
C ARG A 66 -4.56 -19.88 -4.42
N LEU A 67 -4.53 -18.77 -5.16
CA LEU A 67 -3.99 -17.53 -4.63
C LEU A 67 -4.93 -17.02 -3.55
N LYS A 68 -4.39 -16.38 -2.53
CA LYS A 68 -5.11 -15.67 -1.49
C LYS A 68 -4.39 -14.36 -1.25
N VAL A 69 -5.13 -13.27 -1.18
CA VAL A 69 -4.57 -11.97 -0.79
C VAL A 69 -4.83 -11.78 0.69
N ILE A 70 -3.78 -11.52 1.44
CA ILE A 70 -3.87 -11.13 2.84
C ILE A 70 -3.49 -9.66 2.88
N GLU A 71 -4.46 -8.81 3.17
CA GLU A 71 -4.26 -7.38 3.39
C GLU A 71 -4.01 -7.19 4.88
N ILE A 72 -2.77 -6.94 5.27
CA ILE A 72 -2.39 -6.66 6.65
C ILE A 72 -2.38 -5.15 6.84
N ALA A 73 -3.39 -4.62 7.52
CA ALA A 73 -3.44 -3.23 7.94
C ALA A 73 -2.72 -3.08 9.27
N ARG A 74 -1.67 -2.26 9.30
CA ARG A 74 -0.91 -1.87 10.50
C ARG A 74 -1.17 -0.41 10.82
N PRO A 75 -2.19 -0.09 11.64
CA PRO A 75 -2.39 1.26 12.16
C PRO A 75 -1.16 1.74 12.95
N LYS A 76 -0.62 2.87 12.51
CA LYS A 76 0.37 3.66 13.25
C LYS A 76 -0.39 4.63 14.14
N LYS A 77 -0.23 4.47 15.45
CA LYS A 77 -0.88 5.35 16.42
C LYS A 77 0.15 6.16 17.21
N SER A 78 -0.20 7.38 17.61
CA SER A 78 0.64 8.23 18.48
C SER A 78 -0.07 8.59 19.78
N CYS A 79 0.63 8.52 20.93
CA CYS A 79 0.07 8.96 22.22
C CYS A 79 -0.02 10.49 22.22
N ARG A 80 -1.15 11.06 22.66
CA ARG A 80 -1.28 12.52 22.84
C ARG A 80 -0.50 13.08 24.03
N VAL A 81 -0.15 12.24 24.99
CA VAL A 81 0.45 12.64 26.28
C VAL A 81 1.98 12.59 26.23
N CYS A 82 2.55 11.50 25.72
CA CYS A 82 3.99 11.31 25.62
C CYS A 82 4.54 11.43 24.20
N GLU A 83 3.69 11.73 23.21
CA GLU A 83 4.05 11.86 21.78
C GLU A 83 4.70 10.61 21.17
N LYS A 84 4.72 9.48 21.89
CA LYS A 84 5.33 8.24 21.45
C LYS A 84 4.50 7.59 20.35
N MET A 85 5.18 7.14 19.30
CA MET A 85 4.57 6.31 18.28
C MET A 85 4.52 4.85 18.74
N VAL A 86 3.34 4.26 18.63
CA VAL A 86 3.07 2.85 18.87
C VAL A 86 2.68 2.24 17.53
N GLN A 87 3.42 1.21 17.14
CA GLN A 87 3.18 0.44 15.93
C GLN A 87 3.40 -1.03 16.29
N GLU A 88 2.53 -1.93 15.81
CA GLU A 88 2.81 -3.36 15.91
C GLU A 88 4.01 -3.72 15.03
N PRO A 89 5.01 -4.47 15.57
CA PRO A 89 6.17 -4.89 14.80
C PRO A 89 5.71 -5.75 13.61
N ALA A 90 6.38 -5.58 12.46
CA ALA A 90 6.11 -6.42 11.30
C ALA A 90 6.44 -7.89 11.62
N PRO A 91 5.57 -8.85 11.27
CA PRO A 91 5.86 -10.28 11.38
C PRO A 91 6.89 -10.75 10.35
#